data_AF-A0A2S0RH11-F1
#
_entry.id   AF-A0A2S0RH11-F1
#
_cell.length_a   1.000
_cell.length_b   1.000
_cell.length_c   1.000
_cell.angle_alpha   90.00
_cell.angle_beta   90.00
_cell.angle_gamma   90.00
#
_symmetry.space_group_name_H-M   'P 1'
#
loop_
_entity.id
_entity.type
_entity.pdbx_description
1 polymer ?
#
loop_
_entity_poly.entity_id
_entity_poly.type
_entity_poly.pdbx_seq_one_letter_code
_entity_poly.pdbx_strand_id
1 'polypeptide(L)'
;MTNMKIILSAFVILFSSISFGQNDLLNTPEKLWAKVNSESYNKLLDSLNTYYDETRNDIKLHDSIKKEELKSLAICDQLIQEFPGSDLVFDAMYRKALITYEYLNIDIAQEFFFKVVNFNTTKTAYKRKAYRFLASIEIDKSNYNQAILYLDESSKYKVTYFCGNEWDTDTRQLRNMYTICFDGLCEKR
;
A
#
# COMPACT_ATOMS: atom_id res chain seq x y z
N MET A 1 -15.32 63.52 -14.51
CA MET A 1 -14.47 62.67 -13.65
C MET A 1 -15.35 61.76 -12.79
N THR A 2 -16.17 60.90 -13.41
CA THR A 2 -17.26 60.21 -12.69
C THR A 2 -17.36 58.71 -12.96
N ASN A 3 -16.55 58.18 -13.88
CA ASN A 3 -16.66 56.78 -14.35
C ASN A 3 -15.62 55.82 -13.74
N MET A 4 -14.69 56.28 -12.91
CA MET A 4 -13.62 55.43 -12.36
C MET A 4 -13.97 54.77 -11.01
N LYS A 5 -15.03 55.23 -10.32
CA LYS A 5 -15.43 54.69 -9.01
C LYS A 5 -16.32 53.45 -9.09
N ILE A 6 -17.01 53.22 -10.22
CA ILE A 6 -17.94 52.09 -10.40
C ILE A 6 -17.18 50.79 -10.70
N ILE A 7 -15.99 50.88 -11.29
CA ILE A 7 -15.18 49.70 -11.64
C ILE A 7 -14.50 49.11 -10.39
N LEU A 8 -14.17 49.92 -9.38
CA LEU A 8 -13.55 49.43 -8.15
C LEU A 8 -14.52 48.65 -7.23
N SER A 9 -15.82 48.99 -7.25
CA SER A 9 -16.83 48.29 -6.44
C SER A 9 -17.19 46.91 -7.00
N ALA A 10 -17.04 46.68 -8.30
CA ALA A 10 -17.30 45.39 -8.92
C ALA A 10 -16.23 44.33 -8.60
N PHE A 11 -14.99 44.77 -8.31
CA PHE A 11 -13.88 43.87 -7.99
C PHE A 11 -13.94 43.29 -6.57
N VAL A 12 -14.60 43.99 -5.63
CA VAL A 12 -14.70 43.55 -4.23
C VAL A 12 -15.77 42.47 -4.05
N ILE A 13 -16.80 42.43 -4.89
CA ILE A 13 -17.90 41.46 -4.79
C ILE A 13 -17.50 40.08 -5.36
N LEU A 14 -16.50 40.01 -6.24
CA LEU A 14 -15.97 38.75 -6.77
C LEU A 14 -15.08 37.99 -5.79
N PHE A 15 -14.64 38.61 -4.69
CA PHE A 15 -13.89 37.92 -3.63
C PHE A 15 -14.76 37.44 -2.47
N SER A 16 -16.03 37.87 -2.38
CA SER A 16 -16.95 37.43 -1.32
C SER A 16 -17.67 36.10 -1.61
N SER A 17 -17.62 35.59 -2.84
CA SER A 17 -18.17 34.28 -3.21
C SER A 17 -17.23 33.10 -2.92
N ILE A 18 -16.06 33.34 -2.33
CA ILE A 18 -15.27 32.28 -1.66
C ILE A 18 -15.83 32.08 -0.24
N SER A 19 -17.14 31.89 -0.14
CA SER A 19 -17.79 31.52 1.11
C SER A 19 -18.03 30.02 1.09
N PHE A 20 -17.03 29.30 1.63
CA PHE A 20 -17.21 28.12 2.47
C PHE A 20 -18.39 27.22 2.09
N GLY A 21 -18.24 26.48 1.00
CA GLY A 21 -18.82 25.15 0.97
C GLY A 21 -18.28 24.41 2.19
N GLN A 22 -19.17 23.85 3.01
CA GLN A 22 -18.85 22.94 4.10
C GLN A 22 -18.23 21.64 3.54
N ASN A 23 -17.07 21.75 2.88
CA ASN A 23 -16.20 20.62 2.62
C ASN A 23 -15.76 20.13 3.99
N ASP A 24 -16.04 18.88 4.31
CA ASP A 24 -15.55 18.21 5.50
C ASP A 24 -14.11 18.66 5.80
N LEU A 25 -13.97 19.44 6.88
CA LEU A 25 -12.74 20.13 7.26
C LEU A 25 -11.52 19.20 7.12
N LEU A 26 -10.53 19.69 6.36
CA LEU A 26 -9.20 19.15 6.05
C LEU A 26 -9.02 17.63 6.29
N ASN A 27 -8.88 16.88 5.19
CA ASN A 27 -8.24 15.57 5.27
C ASN A 27 -6.85 15.75 5.91
N THR A 28 -6.65 15.25 7.13
CA THR A 28 -5.30 15.12 7.71
C THR A 28 -4.69 13.78 7.28
N PRO A 29 -3.36 13.62 7.31
CA PRO A 29 -2.72 12.34 7.03
C PRO A 29 -3.31 11.18 7.84
N GLU A 30 -3.61 11.42 9.13
CA GLU A 30 -4.15 10.43 10.05
C GLU A 30 -5.58 10.04 9.67
N LYS A 31 -6.41 11.02 9.26
CA LYS A 31 -7.78 10.76 8.79
C LYS A 31 -7.79 9.98 7.48
N LEU A 32 -6.89 10.30 6.55
CA LEU A 32 -6.72 9.53 5.31
C LEU A 32 -6.24 8.10 5.60
N TRP A 33 -5.25 7.96 6.48
CA TRP A 33 -4.75 6.65 6.87
C TRP A 33 -5.79 5.81 7.61
N ALA A 34 -6.62 6.43 8.46
CA ALA A 34 -7.74 5.76 9.10
C ALA A 34 -8.72 5.21 8.05
N LYS A 35 -9.02 5.97 6.98
CA LYS A 35 -9.88 5.51 5.87
C LYS A 35 -9.29 4.29 5.14
N VAL A 36 -7.98 4.32 4.83
CA VAL A 36 -7.26 3.18 4.22
C VAL A 36 -7.44 1.90 5.04
N ASN A 37 -7.42 2.01 6.37
CA ASN A 37 -7.54 0.85 7.25
C ASN A 37 -9.00 0.46 7.52
N SER A 38 -9.93 1.41 7.66
CA SER A 38 -11.32 1.14 8.01
C SER A 38 -12.12 0.52 6.88
N GLU A 39 -11.89 0.94 5.62
CA GLU A 39 -12.65 0.43 4.47
C GLU A 39 -12.27 -1.03 4.16
N SER A 40 -11.01 -1.39 4.39
CA SER A 40 -10.49 -2.74 4.26
C SER A 40 -10.92 -3.65 5.44
N TYR A 41 -10.78 -3.16 6.68
CA TYR A 41 -11.01 -3.95 7.89
C TYR A 41 -12.50 -4.26 8.16
N ASN A 42 -13.39 -3.26 8.09
CA ASN A 42 -14.78 -3.44 8.50
C ASN A 42 -15.54 -4.41 7.57
N LYS A 43 -15.22 -4.42 6.27
CA LYS A 43 -15.84 -5.36 5.33
C LYS A 43 -15.22 -6.75 5.37
N LEU A 44 -13.94 -6.87 5.74
CA LEU A 44 -13.35 -8.18 6.03
C LEU A 44 -14.04 -8.82 7.26
N LEU A 45 -14.34 -8.03 8.28
CA LEU A 45 -15.12 -8.46 9.44
C LEU A 45 -16.55 -8.88 9.07
N ASP A 46 -17.25 -8.08 8.25
CA ASP A 46 -18.58 -8.42 7.75
C ASP A 46 -18.58 -9.69 6.88
N SER A 47 -17.51 -9.91 6.12
CA SER A 47 -17.33 -11.10 5.27
C SER A 47 -17.08 -12.38 6.07
N LEU A 48 -16.31 -12.31 7.15
CA LEU A 48 -16.08 -13.44 8.05
C LEU A 48 -17.37 -13.86 8.75
N ASN A 49 -18.26 -12.90 9.05
CA ASN A 49 -19.56 -13.18 9.63
C ASN A 49 -20.56 -13.79 8.62
N THR A 50 -20.35 -13.60 7.31
CA THR A 50 -21.19 -14.17 6.25
C THR A 50 -20.63 -15.46 5.63
N TYR A 51 -19.36 -15.80 5.90
CA TYR A 51 -18.65 -17.00 5.41
C TYR A 51 -19.19 -18.33 5.94
N TYR A 52 -20.13 -18.32 6.89
CA TYR A 52 -20.77 -19.55 7.38
C TYR A 52 -21.77 -20.20 6.40
N ASP A 53 -21.89 -19.71 5.15
CA ASP A 53 -22.83 -20.22 4.14
C ASP A 53 -22.16 -20.38 2.75
N GLU A 54 -22.27 -21.58 2.20
CA GLU A 54 -21.30 -22.28 1.33
C GLU A 54 -21.04 -21.72 -0.09
N THR A 55 -19.75 -21.77 -0.49
CA THR A 55 -19.12 -21.92 -1.85
C THR A 55 -19.54 -21.09 -3.07
N ARG A 56 -20.71 -20.41 -3.11
CA ARG A 56 -21.06 -19.42 -4.17
C ARG A 56 -20.71 -17.98 -3.81
N ASN A 57 -20.32 -17.73 -2.57
CA ASN A 57 -20.03 -16.38 -2.06
C ASN A 57 -18.58 -15.94 -2.33
N ASP A 58 -17.65 -16.85 -2.63
CA ASP A 58 -16.21 -16.54 -2.66
C ASP A 58 -15.81 -15.58 -3.79
N ILE A 59 -16.36 -15.73 -5.01
CA ILE A 59 -16.05 -14.83 -6.13
C ILE A 59 -16.61 -13.43 -5.87
N LYS A 60 -17.87 -13.33 -5.43
CA LYS A 60 -18.50 -12.05 -5.12
C LYS A 60 -17.81 -11.34 -3.96
N LEU A 61 -17.36 -12.12 -2.97
CA LEU A 61 -16.59 -11.62 -1.85
C LEU A 61 -15.24 -11.09 -2.33
N HIS A 62 -14.51 -11.88 -3.12
CA HIS A 62 -13.22 -11.47 -3.67
C HIS A 62 -13.33 -10.18 -4.50
N ASP A 63 -14.34 -10.07 -5.37
CA ASP A 63 -14.60 -8.86 -6.16
C ASP A 63 -14.94 -7.65 -5.27
N SER A 64 -15.68 -7.88 -4.19
CA SER A 64 -16.02 -6.84 -3.22
C SER A 64 -14.78 -6.36 -2.47
N ILE A 65 -13.92 -7.27 -2.00
CA ILE A 65 -12.64 -6.96 -1.36
C ILE A 65 -11.76 -6.17 -2.33
N LYS A 66 -11.56 -6.68 -3.55
CA LYS A 66 -10.79 -6.03 -4.61
C LYS A 66 -11.27 -4.59 -4.85
N LYS A 67 -12.59 -4.39 -4.97
CA LYS A 67 -13.16 -3.05 -5.21
C LYS A 67 -12.82 -2.07 -4.08
N GLU A 68 -12.85 -2.50 -2.82
CA GLU A 68 -12.54 -1.63 -1.68
C GLU A 68 -11.04 -1.38 -1.53
N GLU A 69 -10.20 -2.39 -1.77
CA GLU A 69 -8.75 -2.22 -1.84
C GLU A 69 -8.36 -1.20 -2.93
N LEU A 70 -9.02 -1.25 -4.09
CA LEU A 70 -8.80 -0.26 -5.16
C LEU A 70 -9.26 1.15 -4.79
N LYS A 71 -10.23 1.34 -3.88
CA LYS A 71 -10.53 2.67 -3.33
C LYS A 71 -9.43 3.15 -2.40
N SER A 72 -8.91 2.24 -1.56
CA SER A 72 -7.81 2.53 -0.64
C SER A 72 -6.55 2.99 -1.38
N LEU A 73 -6.33 2.51 -2.61
CA LEU A 73 -5.27 2.97 -3.49
C LEU A 73 -5.33 4.48 -3.77
N ALA A 74 -6.52 5.01 -4.12
CA ALA A 74 -6.70 6.44 -4.38
C ALA A 74 -6.44 7.28 -3.13
N ILE A 75 -6.80 6.77 -1.95
CA ILE A 75 -6.54 7.43 -0.66
C ILE A 75 -5.04 7.42 -0.33
N CYS A 76 -4.34 6.32 -0.63
CA CYS A 76 -2.87 6.26 -0.51
C CYS A 76 -2.20 7.30 -1.41
N ASP A 77 -2.67 7.43 -2.66
CA ASP A 77 -2.16 8.43 -3.60
C ASP A 77 -2.39 9.86 -3.09
N GLN A 78 -3.57 10.14 -2.58
CA GLN A 78 -3.87 11.43 -1.95
C GLN A 78 -2.92 11.71 -0.78
N LEU A 79 -2.70 10.75 0.11
CA LEU A 79 -1.81 10.92 1.27
C LEU A 79 -0.38 11.23 0.82
N ILE A 80 0.15 10.46 -0.15
CA ILE A 80 1.51 10.64 -0.66
C ILE A 80 1.70 11.99 -1.35
N GLN A 81 0.70 12.45 -2.12
CA GLN A 81 0.77 13.69 -2.89
C GLN A 81 0.55 14.94 -2.05
N GLU A 82 -0.48 14.94 -1.19
CA GLU A 82 -0.85 16.11 -0.39
C GLU A 82 0.02 16.26 0.87
N PHE A 83 0.57 15.16 1.39
CA PHE A 83 1.32 15.14 2.65
C PHE A 83 2.68 14.42 2.57
N PRO A 84 3.57 14.77 1.63
CA PRO A 84 4.82 14.05 1.37
C PRO A 84 5.81 14.01 2.55
N GLY A 85 5.66 14.91 3.53
CA GLY A 85 6.47 14.95 4.75
C GLY A 85 5.89 14.17 5.93
N SER A 86 4.72 13.53 5.79
CA SER A 86 4.10 12.76 6.88
C SER A 86 4.82 11.43 7.10
N ASP A 87 4.94 11.03 8.36
CA ASP A 87 5.46 9.71 8.75
C ASP A 87 4.60 8.53 8.24
N LEU A 88 3.38 8.81 7.76
CA LEU A 88 2.44 7.85 7.18
C LEU A 88 2.66 7.63 5.68
N VAL A 89 3.47 8.46 5.02
CA VAL A 89 3.80 8.29 3.59
C VAL A 89 4.44 6.93 3.35
N PHE A 90 5.33 6.51 4.24
CA PHE A 90 5.99 5.21 4.13
C PHE A 90 4.99 4.05 4.19
N ASP A 91 4.05 4.12 5.13
CA ASP A 91 2.98 3.13 5.31
C ASP A 91 2.04 3.11 4.09
N ALA A 92 1.66 4.28 3.57
CA ALA A 92 0.84 4.43 2.37
C ALA A 92 1.54 3.90 1.11
N MET A 93 2.85 4.15 0.95
CA MET A 93 3.64 3.62 -0.17
C MET A 93 3.69 2.10 -0.16
N TYR A 94 3.90 1.50 1.02
CA TYR A 94 3.88 0.04 1.15
C TYR A 94 2.49 -0.53 0.86
N ARG A 95 1.42 0.06 1.40
CA ARG A 95 0.04 -0.37 1.12
C ARG A 95 -0.30 -0.26 -0.36
N LYS A 96 0.10 0.83 -1.02
CA LYS A 96 -0.03 1.01 -2.46
C LYS A 96 0.67 -0.10 -3.24
N ALA A 97 1.90 -0.47 -2.85
CA ALA A 97 2.64 -1.55 -3.49
C ALA A 97 1.90 -2.90 -3.38
N LEU A 98 1.37 -3.22 -2.20
CA LEU A 98 0.57 -4.43 -1.96
C LEU A 98 -0.70 -4.49 -2.82
N ILE A 99 -1.52 -3.44 -2.80
CA ILE A 99 -2.76 -3.40 -3.59
C ILE A 99 -2.45 -3.57 -5.08
N THR A 100 -1.37 -2.92 -5.55
CA THR A 100 -0.93 -3.02 -6.95
C THR A 100 -0.48 -4.44 -7.29
N TYR A 101 0.25 -5.10 -6.39
CA TYR A 101 0.71 -6.48 -6.54
C TYR A 101 -0.46 -7.45 -6.65
N GLU A 102 -1.44 -7.33 -5.75
CA GLU A 102 -2.56 -8.27 -5.64
C GLU A 102 -3.59 -8.10 -6.76
N TYR A 103 -3.86 -6.86 -7.19
CA TYR A 103 -5.06 -6.58 -8.00
C TYR A 103 -4.84 -5.91 -9.34
N LEU A 104 -3.61 -5.44 -9.62
CA LEU A 104 -3.33 -4.65 -10.83
C LEU A 104 -2.29 -5.29 -11.74
N ASN A 105 -1.02 -5.29 -11.32
CA ASN A 105 0.15 -4.86 -12.11
C ASN A 105 1.42 -5.36 -11.42
N ILE A 106 1.89 -6.60 -11.63
CA ILE A 106 3.11 -7.10 -10.96
C ILE A 106 4.34 -6.24 -11.27
N ASP A 107 4.54 -5.79 -12.52
CA ASP A 107 5.67 -4.94 -12.89
C ASP A 107 5.57 -3.55 -12.25
N ILE A 108 4.37 -2.96 -12.22
CA ILE A 108 4.13 -1.69 -11.53
C ILE A 108 4.32 -1.85 -10.01
N ALA A 109 3.89 -2.97 -9.43
CA ALA A 109 4.08 -3.27 -8.03
C ALA A 109 5.56 -3.41 -7.67
N GLN A 110 6.36 -4.03 -8.55
CA GLN A 110 7.80 -4.12 -8.41
C GLN A 110 8.44 -2.73 -8.29
N GLU A 111 8.04 -1.77 -9.15
CA GLU A 111 8.50 -0.38 -9.06
C GLU A 111 8.14 0.27 -7.72
N PHE A 112 6.92 0.04 -7.21
CA PHE A 112 6.53 0.57 -5.90
C PHE A 112 7.30 -0.08 -4.75
N PHE A 113 7.52 -1.40 -4.78
CA PHE A 113 8.35 -2.06 -3.78
C PHE A 113 9.79 -1.55 -3.79
N PHE A 114 10.37 -1.27 -4.96
CA PHE A 114 11.67 -0.60 -5.04
C PHE A 114 11.67 0.78 -4.37
N LYS A 115 10.60 1.57 -4.56
CA LYS A 115 10.46 2.85 -3.86
C LYS A 115 10.36 2.66 -2.34
N VAL A 116 9.67 1.62 -1.87
CA VAL A 116 9.54 1.31 -0.44
C VAL A 116 10.89 0.95 0.18
N VAL A 117 11.65 0.02 -0.41
CA VAL A 117 12.94 -0.41 0.18
C VAL A 117 13.96 0.73 0.22
N ASN A 118 13.92 1.63 -0.77
CA ASN A 118 14.79 2.80 -0.87
C ASN A 118 14.28 4.03 -0.09
N PHE A 119 13.10 3.97 0.53
CA PHE A 119 12.55 5.10 1.27
C PHE A 119 13.40 5.42 2.51
N ASN A 120 13.72 6.70 2.74
CA ASN A 120 14.53 7.09 3.88
C ASN A 120 13.68 7.11 5.17
N THR A 121 13.77 6.05 5.96
CA THR A 121 13.04 5.91 7.23
C THR A 121 13.76 4.98 8.18
N THR A 122 13.53 5.16 9.48
CA THR A 122 13.95 4.23 10.54
C THR A 122 13.01 3.02 10.66
N LYS A 123 11.81 3.07 10.06
CA LYS A 123 10.86 1.95 10.02
C LYS A 123 11.37 0.85 9.07
N THR A 124 11.83 -0.26 9.62
CA THR A 124 12.44 -1.35 8.84
C THR A 124 11.49 -2.50 8.48
N ALA A 125 10.37 -2.63 9.19
CA ALA A 125 9.45 -3.76 9.05
C ALA A 125 8.89 -3.90 7.62
N TYR A 126 8.44 -2.79 7.01
CA TYR A 126 7.93 -2.83 5.63
C TYR A 126 9.04 -2.96 4.59
N LYS A 127 10.27 -2.49 4.86
CA LYS A 127 11.40 -2.74 3.97
C LYS A 127 11.67 -4.23 3.84
N ARG A 128 11.72 -4.95 4.97
CA ARG A 128 11.87 -6.41 4.99
C ARG A 128 10.79 -7.10 4.16
N LYS A 129 9.52 -6.76 4.39
CA LYS A 129 8.40 -7.35 3.66
C LYS A 129 8.47 -7.03 2.16
N ALA A 130 8.77 -5.78 1.80
CA ALA A 130 8.93 -5.36 0.41
C ALA A 130 10.06 -6.12 -0.31
N TYR A 131 11.22 -6.34 0.32
CA TYR A 131 12.27 -7.20 -0.25
C TYR A 131 11.79 -8.62 -0.51
N ARG A 132 10.94 -9.19 0.33
CA ARG A 132 10.37 -10.52 0.09
C ARG A 132 9.39 -10.55 -1.07
N PHE A 133 8.58 -9.50 -1.24
CA PHE A 133 7.76 -9.39 -2.44
C PHE A 133 8.63 -9.26 -3.69
N LEU A 134 9.68 -8.45 -3.68
CA LEU A 134 10.65 -8.38 -4.78
C LEU A 134 11.26 -9.76 -5.08
N ALA A 135 11.67 -10.50 -4.05
CA ALA A 135 12.17 -11.87 -4.22
C ALA A 135 11.12 -12.81 -4.84
N SER A 136 9.86 -12.72 -4.40
CA SER A 136 8.76 -13.52 -4.97
C SER A 136 8.56 -13.23 -6.46
N ILE A 137 8.57 -11.95 -6.85
CA ILE A 137 8.45 -11.52 -8.24
C ILE A 137 9.60 -12.09 -9.09
N GLU A 138 10.83 -12.05 -8.58
CA GLU A 138 11.98 -12.63 -9.28
C GLU A 138 11.95 -14.16 -9.33
N ILE A 139 11.40 -14.82 -8.30
CA ILE A 139 11.14 -16.28 -8.33
C ILE A 139 10.17 -16.62 -9.46
N ASP A 140 9.06 -15.88 -9.59
CA ASP A 140 8.07 -16.09 -10.65
C ASP A 140 8.68 -15.86 -12.05
N LYS A 141 9.62 -14.91 -12.16
CA LYS A 141 10.41 -14.64 -13.37
C LYS A 141 11.57 -15.64 -13.57
N SER A 142 11.72 -16.63 -12.69
CA SER A 142 12.84 -17.60 -12.67
C SER A 142 14.24 -16.96 -12.58
N ASN A 143 14.31 -15.74 -12.06
CA ASN A 143 15.53 -14.96 -11.83
C ASN A 143 16.10 -15.25 -10.43
N TYR A 144 16.37 -16.53 -10.15
CA TYR A 144 16.69 -17.02 -8.80
C TYR A 144 17.89 -16.34 -8.13
N ASN A 145 18.92 -15.98 -8.89
CA ASN A 145 20.07 -15.24 -8.33
C ASN A 145 19.65 -13.87 -7.77
N GLN A 146 18.79 -13.14 -8.49
CA GLN A 146 18.30 -11.84 -8.05
C GLN A 146 17.33 -11.98 -6.87
N ALA A 147 16.50 -13.02 -6.87
CA ALA A 147 15.63 -13.35 -5.74
C ALA A 147 16.45 -13.58 -4.46
N ILE A 148 17.53 -14.38 -4.52
CA ILE A 148 18.43 -14.63 -3.39
C ILE A 148 19.01 -13.33 -2.84
N LEU A 149 19.48 -12.42 -3.71
CA LEU A 149 19.98 -11.11 -3.28
C LEU A 149 18.92 -10.33 -2.49
N TYR A 150 17.66 -10.33 -2.92
CA TYR A 150 16.59 -9.68 -2.17
C TYR A 150 16.27 -10.39 -0.84
N LEU A 151 16.32 -11.72 -0.79
CA LEU A 151 16.14 -12.46 0.46
C LEU A 151 17.25 -12.16 1.48
N ASP A 152 18.50 -12.05 1.01
CA ASP A 152 19.65 -11.66 1.83
C ASP A 152 19.48 -10.23 2.38
N GLU A 153 19.10 -9.26 1.53
CA GLU A 153 18.79 -7.90 1.98
C GLU A 153 17.64 -7.88 2.99
N SER A 154 16.59 -8.67 2.77
CA SER A 154 15.45 -8.75 3.71
C SER A 154 15.90 -9.21 5.10
N SER A 155 16.90 -10.09 5.17
CA SER A 155 17.38 -10.71 6.41
C SER A 155 18.19 -9.75 7.28
N LYS A 156 18.67 -8.63 6.72
CA LYS A 156 19.39 -7.58 7.47
C LYS A 156 18.47 -6.76 8.37
N TYR A 157 17.18 -6.74 8.09
CA TYR A 157 16.19 -5.97 8.84
C TYR A 157 15.59 -6.80 9.98
N LYS A 158 15.81 -6.36 11.22
CA LYS A 158 15.23 -7.00 12.40
C LYS A 158 13.70 -6.83 12.42
N VAL A 159 13.00 -7.88 12.84
CA VAL A 159 11.57 -7.83 13.17
C VAL A 159 11.37 -8.26 14.60
N THR A 160 10.55 -7.48 15.29
CA THR A 160 10.02 -7.85 16.59
C THR A 160 8.74 -8.62 16.35
N TYR A 161 8.68 -9.85 16.84
CA TYR A 161 7.48 -10.66 16.80
C TYR A 161 6.76 -10.53 18.13
N PHE A 162 5.43 -10.45 18.09
CA PHE A 162 4.65 -10.37 19.33
C PHE A 162 4.43 -11.76 19.94
N CYS A 163 4.39 -12.79 19.09
CA CYS A 163 4.17 -14.18 19.47
C CYS A 163 5.06 -15.14 18.65
N GLY A 164 5.36 -16.31 19.22
CA GLY A 164 6.31 -17.28 18.63
C GLY A 164 5.86 -17.86 17.28
N ASN A 165 4.54 -17.99 17.07
CA ASN A 165 3.98 -18.51 15.82
C ASN A 165 4.24 -17.58 14.62
N GLU A 166 4.28 -16.26 14.82
CA GLU A 166 4.64 -15.31 13.75
C GLU A 166 6.10 -15.50 13.31
N TRP A 167 7.00 -15.69 14.27
CA TRP A 167 8.42 -15.96 13.98
C TRP A 167 8.60 -17.27 13.22
N ASP A 168 7.93 -18.35 13.65
CA ASP A 168 8.00 -19.65 12.99
C ASP A 168 7.45 -19.58 11.55
N THR A 169 6.31 -18.92 11.37
CA THR A 169 5.69 -18.76 10.05
C THR A 169 6.59 -17.99 9.11
N ASP A 170 7.12 -16.86 9.58
CA ASP A 170 8.01 -15.98 8.83
C ASP A 170 9.33 -16.67 8.45
N THR A 171 9.90 -17.44 9.38
CA THR A 171 11.13 -18.21 9.17
C THR A 171 10.91 -19.34 8.18
N ARG A 172 9.78 -20.05 8.28
CA ARG A 172 9.40 -21.11 7.33
C ARG A 172 9.22 -20.54 5.93
N GLN A 173 8.52 -19.41 5.79
CA GLN A 173 8.32 -18.75 4.51
C GLN A 173 9.68 -18.37 3.88
N LEU A 174 10.57 -17.74 4.64
CA LEU A 174 11.91 -17.38 4.16
C LEU A 174 12.70 -18.60 3.69
N ARG A 175 12.69 -19.69 4.48
CA ARG A 175 13.35 -20.95 4.11
C ARG A 175 12.79 -21.52 2.80
N ASN A 176 11.46 -21.56 2.67
CA ASN A 176 10.81 -22.08 1.47
C ASN A 176 11.22 -21.28 0.22
N MET A 177 11.29 -19.95 0.32
CA MET A 177 11.74 -19.11 -0.79
C MET A 177 13.19 -19.41 -1.21
N TYR A 178 14.10 -19.60 -0.24
CA TYR A 178 15.46 -20.04 -0.54
C TYR A 178 15.51 -21.41 -1.20
N THR A 179 14.74 -22.38 -0.69
CA THR A 179 14.63 -23.72 -1.29
C THR A 179 14.20 -23.63 -2.75
N ILE A 180 13.14 -22.89 -3.06
CA ILE A 180 12.68 -22.68 -4.44
C ILE A 180 13.80 -22.11 -5.33
N CYS A 181 14.55 -21.12 -4.82
CA CYS A 181 15.64 -20.53 -5.59
C CYS A 181 16.78 -21.55 -5.86
N PHE A 182 17.17 -22.33 -4.86
CA PHE A 182 18.26 -23.31 -5.00
C PHE A 182 17.87 -24.47 -5.91
N ASP A 183 16.65 -24.99 -5.77
CA ASP A 183 16.13 -26.05 -6.63
C ASP A 183 16.08 -25.57 -8.09
N GLY A 184 15.53 -24.37 -8.33
CA GLY A 184 15.48 -23.77 -9.67
C GLY A 184 16.86 -23.48 -10.28
N LEU A 185 17.89 -23.21 -9.48
CA LEU A 185 19.27 -23.10 -9.97
C LEU A 185 19.90 -24.46 -10.31
N CYS A 186 19.50 -25.54 -9.64
CA CYS A 186 19.96 -26.89 -9.93
C CYS A 186 19.36 -27.44 -11.22
N GLU A 187 18.07 -27.18 -11.48
CA GLU A 187 17.38 -27.65 -12.69
C GLU A 187 17.88 -27.00 -13.99
N LYS A 188 18.51 -25.82 -13.90
CA LYS A 188 19.09 -25.10 -15.05
C LYS A 188 20.51 -25.56 -15.44
N ARG A 189 21.12 -26.45 -14.67
CA ARG A 189 22.47 -26.98 -14.92
C ARG A 189 22.42 -28.24 -15.77
#